data_AF-A0A932T5F0-F1
#
_entry.id   AF-A0A932T5F0-F1
#
_cell.length_a   1.000
_cell.length_b   1.000
_cell.length_c   1.000
_cell.angle_alpha   90.00
_cell.angle_beta   90.00
_cell.angle_gamma   90.00
#
_symmetry.space_group_name_H-M   'P 1'
#
loop_
_entity.id
_entity.type
_entity.pdbx_description
1 polymer ?
#
loop_
_entity_poly.entity_id
_entity_poly.type
_entity_poly.pdbx_seq_one_letter_code
_entity_poly.pdbx_strand_id
1 'polypeptide(L)' 'SQIVRALELTNQTGMVDWVSVDKEKVFGIFTRIPTREEVVIPVQERLIVELYSK' A
#
# COMPACT_ATOMS: atom_id res chain seq x y z
N SER A 1 0.68 19.54 -5.67
CA SER A 1 1.63 18.83 -4.79
C SER A 1 1.63 17.35 -5.16
N GLN A 2 2.71 16.59 -4.87
CA GLN A 2 2.76 15.16 -5.20
C GLN A 2 1.64 14.36 -4.50
N ILE A 3 1.21 14.80 -3.31
CA ILE A 3 0.17 14.14 -2.52
C ILE A 3 -1.22 14.26 -3.17
N VAL A 4 -1.60 15.44 -3.67
CA VAL A 4 -2.91 15.64 -4.33
C VAL A 4 -2.99 14.80 -5.61
N ARG A 5 -1.91 14.78 -6.41
CA ARG A 5 -1.83 13.94 -7.60
C ARG A 5 -1.95 12.45 -7.27
N ALA A 6 -1.34 12.00 -6.18
CA ALA A 6 -1.48 10.61 -5.72
C ALA A 6 -2.93 10.28 -5.35
N LEU A 7 -3.63 11.16 -4.63
CA LEU A 7 -5.05 10.97 -4.28
C LEU A 7 -5.96 10.87 -5.50
N GLU A 8 -5.68 11.64 -6.56
CA GLU A 8 -6.40 11.58 -7.84
C GLU A 8 -6.14 10.26 -8.59
N LEU A 9 -4.91 9.76 -8.57
CA LEU A 9 -4.56 8.48 -9.19
C LEU A 9 -5.22 7.30 -8.47
N THR A 10 -5.26 7.32 -7.13
CA THR A 10 -5.91 6.25 -6.35
C THR A 10 -7.42 6.17 -6.60
N ASN A 11 -8.07 7.27 -7.02
CA ASN A 11 -9.47 7.24 -7.44
C ASN A 11 -9.72 6.34 -8.67
N GLN A 12 -8.71 6.14 -9.52
CA GLN A 12 -8.84 5.34 -10.74
C GLN A 12 -8.56 3.86 -10.48
N THR A 13 -7.64 3.56 -9.56
CA THR A 13 -7.20 2.19 -9.25
C THR A 13 -7.94 1.56 -8.08
N GLY A 14 -8.69 2.35 -7.31
CA GLY A 14 -9.29 1.92 -6.04
C GLY A 14 -8.31 1.98 -4.86
N MET A 15 -8.87 1.97 -3.65
CA MET A 15 -8.10 1.83 -2.41
C MET A 15 -8.15 0.39 -1.92
N VAL A 16 -7.08 -0.01 -1.23
CA VAL A 16 -7.00 -1.30 -0.53
C VAL A 16 -7.81 -1.24 0.76
N ASP A 17 -8.38 -2.37 1.16
CA ASP A 17 -9.30 -2.44 2.31
C ASP A 17 -8.64 -2.16 3.67
N TRP A 18 -7.31 -2.26 3.74
CA TRP A 18 -6.52 -2.02 4.96
C TRP A 18 -6.09 -0.55 5.14
N VAL A 19 -6.47 0.36 4.22
CA VAL A 19 -6.23 1.80 4.33
C VAL A 19 -7.53 2.59 4.12
N SER A 20 -7.81 3.51 5.05
CA SER A 20 -8.85 4.52 4.89
C SER A 20 -8.21 5.90 4.71
N VAL A 21 -8.72 6.71 3.78
CA VAL A 21 -8.18 8.05 3.48
C VAL A 21 -9.28 9.09 3.48
N ASP A 22 -9.08 10.13 4.29
CA ASP A 22 -9.82 11.38 4.24
C ASP A 22 -9.12 12.35 3.28
N LYS A 23 -9.72 12.56 2.12
CA LYS A 23 -9.15 13.38 1.04
C LYS A 23 -9.23 14.88 1.33
N GLU A 24 -10.23 15.32 2.09
CA GLU A 24 -10.38 16.73 2.44
C GLU A 24 -9.29 17.15 3.42
N LYS A 25 -9.00 16.27 4.39
CA LYS A 25 -7.94 16.50 5.38
C LYS A 25 -6.56 16.07 4.91
N VAL A 26 -6.46 15.40 3.77
CA VAL A 26 -5.22 14.80 3.26
C VAL A 26 -4.59 13.90 4.34
N PHE A 27 -5.41 13.01 4.89
CA PHE A 27 -5.07 12.17 6.03
C PHE A 27 -5.45 10.72 5.77
N GLY A 28 -4.65 9.76 6.28
CA GLY A 28 -4.89 8.34 6.09
C GLY A 28 -4.68 7.54 7.37
N ILE A 29 -5.45 6.47 7.54
CA ILE A 29 -5.40 5.54 8.67
C ILE A 29 -5.23 4.13 8.13
N PHE A 30 -4.28 3.39 8.70
CA PHE A 30 -4.20 1.95 8.56
C PHE A 30 -5.26 1.30 9.46
N THR A 31 -6.27 0.70 8.86
CA THR A 31 -7.40 0.11 9.61
C THR A 31 -7.02 -1.24 10.22
N ARG A 32 -6.09 -1.95 9.57
CA ARG A 32 -5.52 -3.22 10.01
C ARG A 32 -4.20 -3.51 9.32
N ILE A 33 -3.49 -4.51 9.81
CA ILE A 33 -2.35 -5.09 9.10
C ILE A 33 -2.90 -5.93 7.92
N PRO A 34 -2.38 -5.77 6.69
CA PRO A 34 -2.78 -6.61 5.56
C PRO A 34 -2.35 -8.06 5.74
N THR A 35 -3.09 -8.99 5.14
CA THR A 35 -2.63 -10.39 5.02
C THR A 35 -1.57 -10.51 3.93
N ARG A 36 -0.86 -11.64 3.89
CA ARG A 36 0.23 -11.85 2.92
C ARG A 36 -0.28 -11.76 1.48
N GLU A 37 -1.48 -12.23 1.21
CA GLU A 37 -2.10 -12.28 -0.12
C GLU A 37 -2.50 -10.89 -0.64
N GLU A 38 -2.79 -9.96 0.26
CA GLU A 38 -3.18 -8.58 -0.06
C GLU A 38 -1.99 -7.69 -0.42
N VAL A 39 -0.77 -8.14 -0.13
CA VAL A 39 0.46 -7.42 -0.46
C VAL A 39 1.04 -7.93 -1.77
N VAL A 40 0.84 -7.14 -2.83
CA VAL A 40 1.50 -7.37 -4.11
C VAL A 40 2.95 -6.93 -3.99
N ILE A 41 3.85 -7.88 -3.76
CA ILE A 41 5.30 -7.63 -3.73
C ILE A 41 5.81 -7.74 -5.17
N PRO A 42 6.31 -6.65 -5.80
CA PRO A 42 6.81 -6.68 -7.18
C PRO A 42 8.19 -7.37 -7.32
N VAL A 43 8.64 -8.09 -6.30
CA VAL A 43 9.90 -8.83 -6.26
C VAL A 43 9.62 -10.25 -5.78
N GLN A 44 10.36 -11.22 -6.33
CA GLN A 44 10.31 -12.61 -5.89
C GLN A 44 10.82 -12.67 -4.45
N GLU A 45 9.92 -12.65 -3.46
CA GLU A 45 10.20 -12.68 -2.02
C GLU A 45 11.21 -13.77 -1.61
N ARG A 46 11.27 -14.86 -2.39
CA ARG A 46 12.31 -15.91 -2.28
C ARG A 46 13.74 -15.34 -2.27
N LEU A 47 14.07 -14.37 -3.12
CA LEU A 47 15.41 -13.76 -3.18
C LEU A 47 15.77 -12.99 -1.89
N ILE A 48 14.79 -12.46 -1.16
CA ILE A 48 15.04 -11.71 0.07
C ILE A 48 15.32 -12.69 1.21
N VAL A 49 14.49 -13.75 1.34
CA VAL A 49 14.67 -14.76 2.39
C VAL A 49 16.01 -15.48 2.26
N GLU A 50 16.40 -15.85 1.03
CA GLU A 50 17.69 -16.51 0.76
C GLU A 50 18.90 -15.65 1.15
N LEU A 51 18.81 -14.32 1.02
CA LEU A 51 19.89 -13.39 1.38
C LEU A 51 20.02 -13.18 2.90
N TYR A 52 18.92 -13.21 3.65
CA TYR A 52 18.92 -13.01 5.11
C TYR A 52 18.95 -14.32 5.93
N SER A 53 18.90 -15.47 5.27
CA SER A 53 19.06 -16.79 5.91
C SER A 53 20.52 -17.24 6.00
N LYS A 54 21.49 -16.34 5.78
CA LYS A 54 22.92 -16.55 6.00
C LYS A 54 23.42 -15.74 7.18
#